data_AF-F0YRX4-F1
#
_entry.id   AF-F0YRX4-F1
#
_cell.length_a   1.000
_cell.length_b   1.000
_cell.length_c   1.000
_cell.angle_alpha   90.00
_cell.angle_beta   90.00
_cell.angle_gamma   90.00
#
_symmetry.space_group_name_H-M   'P 1'
#
loop_
_entity.id
_entity.type
_entity.pdbx_description
1 polymer ?
#
loop_
_entity_poly.entity_id
_entity_poly.type
_entity_poly.pdbx_seq_one_letter_code
_entity_poly.pdbx_strand_id
1 'polypeptide(L)'
;IEGLVRALREGDAARKTAAARALCNLACHDDNKVLIAEAGGISRLVDLLRDGSANTKRLAARALGNLACGTAANIVLIAEAGAIPLLVKLLRDGSAEAKKDATVALRNLAYCNDANKTLIGEAGGVPLLVELLRDGSADAKTEAATALRNLAGNDDNKVLIAEAGGIAPLVELLRDGHVEGKRQA
;
A
#
# COMPACT_ATOMS: atom_id res chain seq x y z
N ILE A 1 -15.69 -8.26 -15.06
CA ILE A 1 -14.87 -8.35 -13.83
C ILE A 1 -14.73 -9.80 -13.36
N GLU A 2 -15.83 -10.54 -13.21
CA GLU A 2 -15.81 -11.96 -12.79
C GLU A 2 -14.85 -12.85 -13.60
N GLY A 3 -14.83 -12.73 -14.93
CA GLY A 3 -13.90 -13.47 -15.78
C GLY A 3 -12.42 -13.20 -15.46
N LEU A 4 -12.07 -11.98 -15.05
CA LEU A 4 -10.72 -11.62 -14.61
C LEU A 4 -10.41 -12.22 -13.24
N VAL A 5 -11.36 -12.17 -12.30
CA VAL A 5 -11.19 -12.78 -10.98
C VAL A 5 -11.02 -14.30 -11.10
N ARG A 6 -11.79 -14.96 -11.98
CA ARG A 6 -11.60 -16.38 -12.30
C ARG A 6 -10.21 -16.64 -12.90
N ALA A 7 -9.73 -15.77 -13.79
CA ALA A 7 -8.39 -15.90 -14.35
C ALA A 7 -7.27 -15.75 -13.30
N LEU A 8 -7.47 -14.97 -12.22
CA LEU A 8 -6.52 -14.93 -11.09
C LEU A 8 -6.45 -16.28 -10.35
N ARG A 9 -7.54 -17.05 -10.34
CA ARG A 9 -7.64 -18.34 -9.64
C ARG A 9 -7.08 -19.49 -10.49
N GLU A 10 -7.55 -19.58 -11.74
CA GLU A 10 -7.39 -20.76 -12.59
C GLU A 10 -6.33 -20.57 -13.69
N GLY A 11 -5.84 -19.35 -13.88
CA GLY A 11 -4.86 -19.04 -14.91
C GLY A 11 -3.46 -19.59 -14.62
N ASP A 12 -2.69 -19.81 -15.68
CA ASP A 12 -1.23 -19.91 -15.57
C ASP A 12 -0.61 -18.58 -15.09
N ALA A 13 0.69 -18.57 -14.80
CA ALA A 13 1.38 -17.39 -14.28
C ALA A 13 1.23 -16.14 -15.18
N ALA A 14 1.20 -16.32 -16.50
CA ALA A 14 1.05 -15.24 -17.46
C ALA A 14 -0.38 -14.68 -17.43
N ARG A 15 -1.40 -15.55 -17.41
CA ARG A 15 -2.81 -15.18 -17.28
C ARG A 15 -3.10 -14.50 -15.95
N LYS A 16 -2.57 -15.00 -14.84
CA LYS A 16 -2.68 -14.36 -13.51
C LYS A 16 -2.11 -12.96 -13.53
N THR A 17 -0.92 -12.78 -14.13
CA THR A 17 -0.27 -11.47 -14.26
C THR A 17 -1.07 -10.51 -15.15
N ALA A 18 -1.57 -10.99 -16.28
CA ALA A 18 -2.41 -10.18 -17.18
C ALA A 18 -3.73 -9.76 -16.52
N ALA A 19 -4.37 -10.67 -15.80
CA ALA A 19 -5.60 -10.40 -15.05
C ALA A 19 -5.36 -9.41 -13.91
N ALA A 20 -4.26 -9.55 -13.16
CA ALA A 20 -3.89 -8.61 -12.09
C ALA A 20 -3.66 -7.20 -12.65
N ARG A 21 -2.98 -7.09 -13.80
CA ARG A 21 -2.79 -5.81 -14.50
C ARG A 21 -4.12 -5.20 -14.96
N ALA A 22 -5.02 -6.00 -15.52
CA ALA A 22 -6.33 -5.52 -15.94
C ALA A 22 -7.17 -5.02 -14.76
N LEU A 23 -7.20 -5.77 -13.66
CA LEU A 23 -7.90 -5.35 -12.43
C LEU A 23 -7.27 -4.10 -11.80
N CYS A 24 -5.94 -3.98 -11.81
CA CYS A 24 -5.25 -2.77 -11.37
C CYS A 24 -5.72 -1.52 -12.13
N ASN A 25 -5.86 -1.63 -13.47
CA ASN A 25 -6.32 -0.52 -14.29
C ASN A 25 -7.80 -0.22 -14.05
N LEU A 26 -8.65 -1.25 -13.91
CA LEU A 26 -10.08 -1.07 -13.63
C LEU A 26 -10.32 -0.44 -12.27
N ALA A 27 -9.53 -0.81 -11.25
CA ALA A 27 -9.62 -0.28 -9.89
C ALA A 27 -9.30 1.22 -9.78
N CYS A 28 -8.79 1.87 -10.83
CA CYS A 28 -8.64 3.32 -10.88
C CYS A 28 -9.99 4.07 -10.96
N HIS A 29 -11.08 3.40 -11.30
CA HIS A 29 -12.42 3.99 -11.40
C HIS A 29 -13.31 3.51 -10.25
N ASP A 30 -13.98 4.44 -9.57
CA ASP A 30 -14.74 4.17 -8.35
C ASP A 30 -15.86 3.12 -8.56
N ASP A 31 -16.58 3.20 -9.68
CA ASP A 31 -17.66 2.25 -10.03
C ASP A 31 -17.16 0.80 -10.11
N ASN A 32 -15.90 0.60 -10.51
CA ASN A 32 -15.31 -0.74 -10.61
C ASN A 32 -14.83 -1.27 -9.27
N LYS A 33 -14.53 -0.41 -8.28
CA LYS A 33 -13.94 -0.84 -7.01
C LYS A 33 -14.89 -1.75 -6.23
N VAL A 34 -16.17 -1.40 -6.20
CA VAL A 34 -17.22 -2.18 -5.55
C VAL A 34 -17.41 -3.51 -6.28
N LEU A 35 -17.56 -3.48 -7.60
CA LEU A 35 -17.75 -4.69 -8.42
C LEU A 35 -16.56 -5.66 -8.33
N ILE A 36 -15.32 -5.16 -8.23
CA ILE A 36 -14.14 -6.00 -8.03
C ILE A 36 -14.15 -6.65 -6.65
N ALA A 37 -14.56 -5.91 -5.61
CA ALA A 37 -14.67 -6.44 -4.26
C ALA A 37 -15.75 -7.53 -4.17
N GLU A 38 -16.96 -7.26 -4.67
CA GLU A 38 -18.09 -8.20 -4.69
C GLU A 38 -17.79 -9.48 -5.47
N ALA A 39 -17.03 -9.37 -6.57
CA ALA A 39 -16.58 -10.53 -7.33
C ALA A 39 -15.50 -11.38 -6.61
N GLY A 40 -15.08 -11.01 -5.40
CA GLY A 40 -14.02 -11.69 -4.65
C GLY A 40 -12.60 -11.36 -5.12
N GLY A 41 -12.43 -10.25 -5.84
CA GLY A 41 -11.15 -9.82 -6.39
C GLY A 41 -10.10 -9.50 -5.33
N ILE A 42 -10.51 -8.93 -4.19
CA ILE A 42 -9.60 -8.58 -3.08
C ILE A 42 -8.85 -9.81 -2.57
N SER A 43 -9.55 -10.87 -2.19
CA SER A 43 -8.92 -12.09 -1.68
C SER A 43 -7.94 -12.69 -2.69
N ARG A 44 -8.28 -12.67 -3.99
CA ARG A 44 -7.40 -13.17 -5.05
C ARG A 44 -6.18 -12.30 -5.27
N LEU A 45 -6.29 -10.99 -5.14
CA LEU A 45 -5.13 -10.09 -5.19
C LEU A 45 -4.21 -10.33 -3.98
N VAL A 46 -4.77 -10.61 -2.80
CA VAL A 46 -3.97 -10.96 -1.62
C VAL A 46 -3.25 -12.31 -1.79
N ASP A 47 -3.90 -13.32 -2.39
CA ASP A 47 -3.24 -14.59 -2.75
C ASP A 47 -2.04 -14.34 -3.68
N LEU A 48 -2.19 -13.47 -4.67
CA LEU A 48 -1.09 -13.10 -5.58
C LEU A 48 0.02 -12.29 -4.91
N LEU A 49 -0.32 -11.48 -3.91
CA LEU A 49 0.67 -10.76 -3.11
C LEU A 49 1.52 -11.74 -2.27
N ARG A 50 0.94 -12.88 -1.87
CA ARG A 50 1.63 -13.96 -1.14
C ARG A 50 2.52 -14.79 -2.06
N ASP A 51 1.94 -15.33 -3.14
CA ASP A 51 2.53 -16.44 -3.91
C ASP A 51 2.93 -16.05 -5.35
N GLY A 52 2.66 -14.83 -5.79
CA GLY A 52 2.96 -14.36 -7.14
C GLY A 52 4.46 -14.16 -7.43
N SER A 53 4.79 -14.02 -8.71
CA SER A 53 6.12 -13.54 -9.12
C SER A 53 6.36 -12.11 -8.60
N ALA A 54 7.61 -11.64 -8.59
CA ALA A 54 7.92 -10.27 -8.15
C ALA A 54 7.07 -9.21 -8.88
N ASN A 55 6.89 -9.35 -10.19
CA ASN A 55 6.03 -8.45 -10.96
C ASN A 55 4.54 -8.61 -10.61
N THR A 56 4.08 -9.85 -10.37
CA THR A 56 2.69 -10.11 -9.98
C THR A 56 2.38 -9.52 -8.59
N LYS A 57 3.29 -9.66 -7.63
CA LYS A 57 3.18 -9.08 -6.27
C LYS A 57 3.08 -7.56 -6.32
N ARG A 58 3.94 -6.92 -7.11
CA ARG A 58 3.90 -5.48 -7.35
C ARG A 58 2.55 -5.04 -7.93
N LEU A 59 2.08 -5.71 -8.99
CA LEU A 59 0.78 -5.41 -9.61
C LEU A 59 -0.39 -5.62 -8.64
N ALA A 60 -0.33 -6.66 -7.80
CA ALA A 60 -1.33 -6.93 -6.78
C ALA A 60 -1.35 -5.82 -5.71
N ALA A 61 -0.18 -5.39 -5.21
CA ALA A 61 -0.08 -4.28 -4.28
C ALA A 61 -0.67 -2.99 -4.86
N ARG A 62 -0.36 -2.66 -6.12
CA ARG A 62 -0.92 -1.50 -6.80
C ARG A 62 -2.44 -1.58 -6.95
N ALA A 63 -2.96 -2.75 -7.34
CA ALA A 63 -4.41 -2.97 -7.45
C ALA A 63 -5.12 -2.81 -6.09
N LEU A 64 -4.55 -3.36 -5.02
CA LEU A 64 -5.08 -3.21 -3.66
C LEU A 64 -5.04 -1.75 -3.20
N GLY A 65 -3.95 -1.03 -3.48
CA GLY A 65 -3.87 0.40 -3.19
C GLY A 65 -4.93 1.23 -3.90
N ASN A 66 -5.19 0.93 -5.18
CA ASN A 66 -6.27 1.56 -5.95
C ASN A 66 -7.65 1.24 -5.36
N LEU A 67 -7.91 -0.02 -5.00
CA LEU A 67 -9.18 -0.46 -4.38
C LEU A 67 -9.43 0.19 -3.02
N ALA A 68 -8.37 0.42 -2.23
CA ALA A 68 -8.46 1.09 -0.93
C ALA A 68 -8.72 2.60 -1.06
N CYS A 69 -8.25 3.23 -2.14
CA CYS A 69 -8.33 4.68 -2.32
C CYS A 69 -9.79 5.15 -2.35
N GLY A 70 -10.20 5.97 -1.37
CA GLY A 70 -11.55 6.55 -1.33
C GLY A 70 -12.69 5.56 -1.04
N THR A 71 -12.40 4.34 -0.60
CA THR A 71 -13.43 3.31 -0.34
C THR A 71 -13.22 2.65 1.03
N ALA A 72 -13.89 3.18 2.05
CA ALA A 72 -13.77 2.71 3.43
C ALA A 72 -14.11 1.21 3.59
N ALA A 73 -15.13 0.71 2.89
CA ALA A 73 -15.48 -0.71 2.90
C ALA A 73 -14.32 -1.60 2.40
N ASN A 74 -13.67 -1.19 1.31
CA ASN A 74 -12.53 -1.92 0.75
C ASN A 74 -11.30 -1.86 1.67
N ILE A 75 -11.08 -0.73 2.37
CA ILE A 75 -10.00 -0.61 3.36
C ILE A 75 -10.11 -1.70 4.43
N VAL A 76 -11.32 -1.96 4.92
CA VAL A 76 -11.60 -3.02 5.90
C VAL A 76 -11.41 -4.41 5.26
N LEU A 77 -12.05 -4.67 4.12
CA LEU A 77 -11.96 -5.97 3.45
C LEU A 77 -10.52 -6.38 3.07
N ILE A 78 -9.69 -5.42 2.64
CA ILE A 78 -8.28 -5.67 2.30
C ILE A 78 -7.48 -6.02 3.55
N ALA A 79 -7.73 -5.34 4.67
CA ALA A 79 -7.05 -5.63 5.94
C ALA A 79 -7.47 -7.00 6.49
N GLU A 80 -8.78 -7.31 6.51
CA GLU A 80 -9.33 -8.59 6.94
C GLU A 80 -8.83 -9.77 6.08
N ALA A 81 -8.59 -9.53 4.79
CA ALA A 81 -7.97 -10.52 3.90
C ALA A 81 -6.49 -10.80 4.23
N GLY A 82 -5.88 -10.05 5.15
CA GLY A 82 -4.49 -10.24 5.59
C GLY A 82 -3.45 -9.58 4.69
N ALA A 83 -3.80 -8.50 4.00
CA ALA A 83 -2.88 -7.82 3.08
C ALA A 83 -1.74 -7.07 3.79
N ILE A 84 -1.98 -6.50 4.98
CA ILE A 84 -1.06 -5.57 5.64
C ILE A 84 0.34 -6.18 5.87
N PRO A 85 0.49 -7.36 6.51
CA PRO A 85 1.82 -7.96 6.71
C PRO A 85 2.54 -8.27 5.39
N LEU A 86 1.79 -8.63 4.35
CA LEU A 86 2.35 -8.93 3.03
C LEU A 86 2.83 -7.66 2.31
N LEU A 87 2.10 -6.56 2.44
CA LEU A 87 2.50 -5.24 1.92
C LEU A 87 3.74 -4.72 2.64
N VAL A 88 3.81 -4.88 3.97
CA VAL A 88 5.00 -4.51 4.75
C VAL A 88 6.21 -5.37 4.35
N LYS A 89 6.03 -6.67 4.11
CA LYS A 89 7.08 -7.52 3.55
C LYS A 89 7.53 -7.05 2.17
N LEU A 90 6.59 -6.67 1.29
CA LEU A 90 6.93 -6.14 -0.03
C LEU A 90 7.67 -4.80 0.05
N LEU A 91 7.35 -3.95 1.02
CA LEU A 91 8.08 -2.72 1.32
C LEU A 91 9.52 -2.98 1.77
N ARG A 92 9.77 -4.08 2.49
CA ARG A 92 11.12 -4.49 2.90
C ARG A 92 11.93 -5.06 1.75
N ASP A 93 11.38 -6.07 1.09
CA ASP A 93 12.13 -6.98 0.20
C ASP A 93 11.95 -6.66 -1.31
N GLY A 94 11.04 -5.76 -1.66
CA GLY A 94 10.67 -5.49 -3.05
C GLY A 94 11.66 -4.61 -3.82
N SER A 95 11.50 -4.56 -5.15
CA SER A 95 12.16 -3.56 -6.00
C SER A 95 11.70 -2.14 -5.65
N ALA A 96 12.39 -1.10 -6.12
CA ALA A 96 12.00 0.29 -5.88
C ALA A 96 10.53 0.57 -6.27
N GLU A 97 10.08 0.02 -7.40
CA GLU A 97 8.68 0.14 -7.85
C GLU A 97 7.72 -0.63 -6.94
N ALA A 98 8.12 -1.82 -6.46
CA ALA A 98 7.31 -2.60 -5.53
C ALA A 98 7.19 -1.95 -4.16
N LYS A 99 8.28 -1.34 -3.66
CA LYS A 99 8.26 -0.53 -2.43
C LYS A 99 7.35 0.69 -2.57
N LYS A 100 7.38 1.37 -3.71
CA LYS A 100 6.47 2.49 -4.02
C LYS A 100 5.01 2.03 -4.04
N ASP A 101 4.70 0.97 -4.79
CA ASP A 101 3.32 0.43 -4.89
C ASP A 101 2.82 -0.06 -3.51
N ALA A 102 3.68 -0.69 -2.70
CA ALA A 102 3.36 -1.09 -1.32
C ALA A 102 3.14 0.11 -0.39
N THR A 103 3.97 1.15 -0.49
CA THR A 103 3.84 2.38 0.31
C THR A 103 2.51 3.07 0.03
N VAL A 104 2.14 3.22 -1.24
CA VAL A 104 0.85 3.81 -1.65
C VAL A 104 -0.33 2.98 -1.11
N ALA A 105 -0.24 1.66 -1.15
CA ALA A 105 -1.27 0.79 -0.61
C ALA A 105 -1.41 0.95 0.92
N LEU A 106 -0.30 0.92 1.67
CA LEU A 106 -0.29 1.11 3.12
C LEU A 106 -0.81 2.49 3.52
N ARG A 107 -0.40 3.54 2.81
CA ARG A 107 -0.88 4.93 2.96
C ARG A 107 -2.40 5.01 2.86
N ASN A 108 -3.00 4.38 1.85
CA ASN A 108 -4.44 4.38 1.63
C ASN A 108 -5.16 3.53 2.68
N LEU A 109 -4.59 2.39 3.10
CA LEU A 109 -5.16 1.55 4.14
C LEU A 109 -5.15 2.20 5.53
N ALA A 110 -4.18 3.06 5.81
CA ALA A 110 -4.10 3.84 7.05
C ALA A 110 -5.06 5.04 7.09
N TYR A 111 -5.64 5.43 5.96
CA TYR A 111 -6.46 6.64 5.87
C TYR A 111 -7.77 6.47 6.64
N CYS A 112 -7.94 7.26 7.71
CA CYS A 112 -9.13 7.25 8.58
C CYS A 112 -9.50 5.86 9.13
N ASN A 113 -8.54 4.96 9.34
CA ASN A 113 -8.78 3.63 9.92
C ASN A 113 -7.76 3.29 11.01
N ASP A 114 -8.16 3.43 12.28
CA ASP A 114 -7.24 3.28 13.43
C ASP A 114 -6.76 1.84 13.66
N ALA A 115 -7.61 0.86 13.36
CA ALA A 115 -7.23 -0.55 13.41
C ALA A 115 -6.09 -0.85 12.43
N ASN A 116 -6.20 -0.35 11.19
CA ASN A 116 -5.16 -0.52 10.18
C ASN A 116 -3.88 0.25 10.54
N LYS A 117 -3.98 1.46 11.11
CA LYS A 117 -2.79 2.19 11.61
C LYS A 117 -2.02 1.34 12.62
N THR A 118 -2.73 0.73 13.56
CA THR A 118 -2.15 -0.16 14.58
C THR A 118 -1.49 -1.38 13.95
N LEU A 119 -2.21 -2.09 13.07
CA LEU A 119 -1.69 -3.28 12.37
C LEU A 119 -0.45 -2.99 11.51
N ILE A 120 -0.38 -1.82 10.88
CA ILE A 120 0.79 -1.41 10.09
C ILE A 120 1.99 -1.14 11.01
N GLY A 121 1.77 -0.51 12.17
CA GLY A 121 2.79 -0.33 13.20
C GLY A 121 3.34 -1.65 13.72
N GLU A 122 2.45 -2.54 14.18
CA GLU A 122 2.78 -3.88 14.70
C GLU A 122 3.49 -4.77 13.67
N ALA A 123 3.14 -4.65 12.39
CA ALA A 123 3.82 -5.37 11.32
C ALA A 123 5.25 -4.85 11.04
N GLY A 124 5.67 -3.76 11.68
CA GLY A 124 6.97 -3.12 11.48
C GLY A 124 7.04 -2.25 10.24
N GLY A 125 5.91 -1.70 9.79
CA GLY A 125 5.85 -0.81 8.62
C GLY A 125 6.48 0.56 8.88
N VAL A 126 6.36 1.10 10.09
CA VAL A 126 6.83 2.46 10.43
C VAL A 126 8.34 2.64 10.21
N PRO A 127 9.25 1.79 10.73
CA PRO A 127 10.68 1.96 10.51
C PRO A 127 11.07 1.92 9.02
N LEU A 128 10.42 1.07 8.22
CA LEU A 128 10.68 0.96 6.78
C LEU A 128 10.24 2.20 6.01
N LEU A 129 9.12 2.82 6.42
CA LEU A 129 8.68 4.08 5.83
C LEU A 129 9.61 5.23 6.20
N VAL A 130 10.18 5.23 7.42
CA VAL A 130 11.20 6.21 7.82
C VAL A 130 12.49 6.03 7.02
N GLU A 131 12.93 4.79 6.78
CA GLU A 131 14.05 4.50 5.89
C GLU A 131 13.79 5.05 4.47
N LEU A 132 12.60 4.80 3.92
CA LEU A 132 12.23 5.30 2.59
C LEU A 132 12.16 6.83 2.53
N LEU A 133 11.73 7.48 3.63
CA LEU A 133 11.74 8.94 3.76
C LEU A 133 13.17 9.51 3.75
N ARG A 134 14.15 8.77 4.29
CA ARG A 134 15.55 9.18 4.34
C ARG A 134 16.26 8.94 3.01
N ASP A 135 16.13 7.74 2.47
CA ASP A 135 17.01 7.22 1.41
C ASP A 135 16.29 7.05 0.05
N GLY A 136 14.97 7.25 0.01
CA GLY A 136 14.16 7.12 -1.21
C GLY A 136 14.36 8.25 -2.22
N SER A 137 13.84 8.03 -3.43
CA SER A 137 13.69 9.09 -4.44
C SER A 137 12.72 10.17 -3.95
N ALA A 138 12.72 11.36 -4.57
CA ALA A 138 11.82 12.46 -4.18
C ALA A 138 10.33 12.05 -4.12
N ASP A 139 9.89 11.26 -5.10
CA ASP A 139 8.57 10.63 -5.12
C ASP A 139 8.36 9.71 -3.91
N ALA A 140 9.31 8.80 -3.66
CA ALA A 140 9.20 7.83 -2.58
C ALA A 140 9.21 8.50 -1.20
N LYS A 141 9.98 9.58 -1.02
CA LYS A 141 9.98 10.40 0.19
C LYS A 141 8.63 11.06 0.41
N THR A 142 8.03 11.60 -0.63
CA THR A 142 6.69 12.23 -0.55
C THR A 142 5.65 11.20 -0.15
N GLU A 143 5.64 10.04 -0.81
CA GLU A 143 4.71 8.95 -0.48
C GLU A 143 4.92 8.39 0.93
N ALA A 144 6.17 8.25 1.36
CA ALA A 144 6.52 7.83 2.72
C ALA A 144 6.05 8.86 3.76
N ALA A 145 6.30 10.15 3.54
CA ALA A 145 5.83 11.22 4.42
C ALA A 145 4.30 11.21 4.56
N THR A 146 3.57 11.07 3.44
CA THR A 146 2.11 10.96 3.47
C THR A 146 1.64 9.73 4.25
N ALA A 147 2.29 8.58 4.07
CA ALA A 147 1.97 7.36 4.81
C ALA A 147 2.21 7.55 6.32
N LEU A 148 3.38 8.09 6.69
CA LEU A 148 3.75 8.38 8.07
C LEU A 148 2.80 9.38 8.73
N ARG A 149 2.37 10.42 8.02
CA ARG A 149 1.36 11.36 8.53
C ARG A 149 0.03 10.67 8.84
N ASN A 150 -0.44 9.79 7.94
CA ASN A 150 -1.68 9.05 8.19
C ASN A 150 -1.54 8.12 9.40
N LEU A 151 -0.38 7.46 9.55
CA LEU A 151 -0.06 6.57 10.67
C LEU A 151 0.08 7.31 12.00
N ALA A 152 0.62 8.53 11.99
CA ALA A 152 0.75 9.41 13.14
C ALA A 152 -0.60 9.87 13.73
N GLY A 153 -1.73 9.49 13.12
CA GLY A 153 -3.04 9.57 13.78
C GLY A 153 -3.22 8.58 14.94
N ASN A 154 -2.29 7.66 15.15
CA ASN A 154 -2.21 6.74 16.29
C ASN A 154 -0.97 7.07 17.15
N ASP A 155 -1.12 7.11 18.48
CA ASP A 155 -0.05 7.59 19.37
C ASP A 155 1.14 6.62 19.46
N ASP A 156 0.91 5.31 19.44
CA ASP A 156 2.00 4.31 19.43
C ASP A 156 2.84 4.47 18.17
N ASN A 157 2.21 4.71 17.02
CA ASN A 157 2.90 5.01 15.78
C ASN A 157 3.71 6.31 15.84
N LYS A 158 3.27 7.34 16.58
CA LYS A 158 4.09 8.56 16.76
C LYS A 158 5.38 8.24 17.49
N VAL A 159 5.30 7.41 18.53
CA VAL A 159 6.48 6.94 19.28
C VAL A 159 7.40 6.15 18.34
N LEU A 160 6.86 5.20 17.58
CA LEU A 160 7.65 4.42 16.60
C LEU A 160 8.31 5.31 15.54
N ILE A 161 7.64 6.36 15.07
CA ILE A 161 8.22 7.33 14.11
C ILE A 161 9.40 8.06 14.74
N ALA A 162 9.25 8.51 15.99
CA ALA A 162 10.31 9.20 16.71
C ALA A 162 11.51 8.28 16.97
N GLU A 163 11.27 7.07 17.46
CA GLU A 163 12.31 6.06 17.74
C GLU A 163 13.06 5.61 16.49
N ALA A 164 12.38 5.51 15.34
CA ALA A 164 13.00 5.23 14.05
C ALA A 164 13.82 6.41 13.49
N GLY A 165 13.80 7.57 14.14
CA GLY A 165 14.50 8.77 13.72
C GLY A 165 13.82 9.47 12.53
N GLY A 166 12.49 9.45 12.47
CA GLY A 166 11.71 10.06 11.39
C GLY A 166 11.57 11.58 11.49
N ILE A 167 11.82 12.18 12.66
CA ILE A 167 11.63 13.62 12.88
C ILE A 167 12.56 14.46 12.00
N ALA A 168 13.86 14.16 11.99
CA ALA A 168 14.82 14.95 11.21
C ALA A 168 14.55 14.90 9.69
N PRO A 169 14.33 13.72 9.06
CA PRO A 169 13.94 13.64 7.65
C PRO A 169 12.62 14.37 7.30
N LEU A 170 11.63 14.37 8.21
CA LEU A 170 10.40 15.14 8.00
C LEU A 170 10.68 16.65 8.01
N VAL A 171 11.48 17.13 8.97
CA VAL A 171 11.89 18.55 9.03
C VAL A 171 12.69 18.98 7.79
N GLU A 172 13.58 18.12 7.31
CA GLU A 172 14.32 18.36 6.05
C GLU A 172 13.36 18.45 4.86
N LEU A 173 12.39 17.53 4.74
CA LEU A 173 11.39 17.56 3.68
C LEU A 173 10.52 18.84 3.74
N LEU A 174 10.21 19.35 4.94
CA LEU A 174 9.50 20.61 5.13
C LEU A 174 10.31 21.83 4.65
N ARG A 175 11.64 21.79 4.82
CA ARG A 175 12.54 22.90 4.42
C ARG A 175 12.84 22.87 2.92
N ASP A 176 13.21 21.69 2.43
CA ASP A 176 13.87 21.52 1.13
C ASP A 176 13.05 20.70 0.12
N GLY A 177 11.92 20.14 0.55
CA GLY A 177 11.01 19.40 -0.33
C GLY A 177 10.35 20.28 -1.38
N HIS A 178 9.88 19.66 -2.47
CA HIS A 178 8.97 20.36 -3.39
C HIS A 178 7.63 20.64 -2.70
N VAL A 179 6.80 21.53 -3.25
CA VAL A 179 5.52 22.00 -2.65
C VAL A 179 4.70 20.86 -2.02
N GLU A 180 4.58 19.73 -2.70
CA GLU A 180 3.83 18.59 -2.18
C GLU A 180 4.53 17.93 -0.99
N GLY A 181 5.83 17.63 -1.07
CA GLY A 181 6.62 17.12 0.06
C GLY A 181 6.51 18.00 1.31
N LYS A 182 6.52 19.33 1.14
CA LYS A 182 6.37 20.30 2.24
C LYS A 182 4.99 20.25 2.91
N ARG A 183 3.93 19.99 2.16
CA ARG A 183 2.56 19.85 2.70
C ARG A 183 2.39 18.54 3.47
N GLN A 184 3.18 17.53 3.13
CA GLN A 184 3.05 16.17 3.64
C GLN A 184 3.96 15.90 4.84
N ALA A 185 5.03 16.69 5.01
CA ALA A 185 5.91 16.73 6.18
C ALA A 185 5.22 17.38 7.40
#